data_AF-A0A7S0ZDL4-F1
#
_entry.id   AF-A0A7S0ZDL4-F1
#
_cell.length_a   1.000
_cell.length_b   1.000
_cell.length_c   1.000
_cell.angle_alpha   90.00
_cell.angle_beta   90.00
_cell.angle_gamma   90.00
#
_symmetry.space_group_name_H-M   'P 1'
#
loop_
_entity.id
_entity.type
_entity.pdbx_description
1 polymer ?
#
loop_
_entity_poly.entity_id
_entity_poly.type
_entity_poly.pdbx_seq_one_letter_code
_entity_poly.pdbx_strand_id
1 'polypeptide(L)'
;WRVTMGCEVKPYLYLKKMATDVISYSDAVKTLENILCAMKKSSDCVGKHMTDAMKAEWWRERELLDSELKHLLNRIECEWFQESKLFETSRHVNVMLYLDALLHCIPWESLECNVSRAIVRGFKPNGNADACVDVEGDGNVVYVLNPSGDLVSTQKRFEKEFRRLESVKGWKGFVGDECRAHELWNCVEESRVLLYCGHGSGEMWLPMKALKKLKRIPEVVLLMGCSSGKLTLRGEFTPCGIPMEYLQQNGCKSVVANLWDVTDKDIDRLTTTLLNLWMNAEISQSGNCRGDALSVDEVGRDDS
;
A
#
# COMPACT_ATOMS: atom_id res chain seq x y z
N TRP A 1 -10.19 -11.53 -2.03
CA TRP A 1 -10.15 -10.90 -0.70
C TRP A 1 -11.49 -10.26 -0.41
N ARG A 2 -12.06 -10.44 0.79
CA ARG A 2 -13.26 -9.71 1.23
C ARG A 2 -12.78 -8.53 2.07
N VAL A 3 -12.81 -7.31 1.53
CA VAL A 3 -12.59 -6.09 2.33
C VAL A 3 -13.91 -5.72 2.98
N THR A 4 -14.31 -6.46 4.01
CA THR A 4 -15.50 -6.11 4.79
C THR A 4 -15.14 -4.93 5.68
N MET A 5 -15.58 -3.73 5.32
CA MET A 5 -15.58 -2.59 6.24
C MET A 5 -16.92 -2.55 6.94
N GLY A 6 -16.92 -2.93 8.22
CA GLY A 6 -18.11 -3.05 9.03
C GLY A 6 -18.87 -1.74 9.11
N CYS A 7 -20.18 -1.81 8.85
CA CYS A 7 -21.11 -0.79 9.31
C CYS A 7 -21.26 -0.90 10.84
N GLU A 8 -21.21 0.26 11.47
CA GLU A 8 -21.67 0.55 12.84
C GLU A 8 -20.91 -0.11 14.01
N VAL A 9 -19.90 0.60 14.53
CA VAL A 9 -19.93 1.22 15.87
C VAL A 9 -19.07 2.49 15.77
N LYS A 10 -19.52 3.61 16.35
CA LYS A 10 -18.72 4.85 16.46
C LYS A 10 -17.85 4.82 17.72
N PRO A 11 -16.55 4.50 17.66
CA PRO A 11 -15.59 5.08 18.55
C PRO A 11 -14.75 6.08 17.74
N TYR A 12 -15.15 7.35 17.75
CA TYR A 12 -14.22 8.41 17.34
C TYR A 12 -13.17 8.52 18.45
N LEU A 13 -11.97 7.98 18.25
CA LEU A 13 -10.85 8.31 19.12
C LEU A 13 -10.21 9.60 18.66
N TYR A 14 -10.39 10.64 19.46
CA TYR A 14 -9.60 11.85 19.35
C TYR A 14 -8.23 11.54 19.96
N LEU A 15 -7.18 11.52 19.15
CA LEU A 15 -5.78 11.54 19.58
C LEU A 15 -5.49 12.91 20.25
N LYS A 16 -6.08 13.13 21.43
CA LYS A 16 -5.95 14.40 22.16
C LYS A 16 -4.69 14.28 23.04
N LYS A 17 -3.57 14.69 22.45
CA LYS A 17 -2.24 14.89 23.09
C LYS A 17 -1.47 13.59 23.38
N MET A 18 -0.86 13.01 22.34
CA MET A 18 -0.05 11.79 22.43
C MET A 18 1.47 11.99 22.54
N ALA A 19 1.95 13.23 22.57
CA ALA A 19 3.35 13.49 22.92
C ALA A 19 3.43 13.65 24.44
N THR A 20 3.71 12.56 25.14
CA THR A 20 4.18 12.55 26.53
C THR A 20 5.62 13.10 26.60
N ASP A 21 6.11 13.41 27.80
CA ASP A 21 7.42 14.03 28.01
C ASP A 21 8.64 13.12 27.66
N VAL A 22 8.43 11.90 27.16
CA VAL A 22 9.48 10.87 26.95
C VAL A 22 9.94 10.76 25.48
N ILE A 23 9.02 10.77 24.51
CA ILE A 23 9.34 10.89 23.08
C ILE A 23 8.33 11.79 22.39
N SER A 24 8.80 12.97 21.97
CA SER A 24 7.94 13.91 21.24
C SER A 24 7.65 13.40 19.83
N TYR A 25 6.52 13.84 19.26
CA TYR A 25 6.21 13.60 17.84
C TYR A 25 7.36 14.03 16.92
N SER A 26 7.97 15.20 17.20
CA SER A 26 9.08 15.72 16.41
C SER A 26 10.30 14.79 16.45
N ASP A 27 10.62 14.22 17.61
CA ASP A 27 11.76 13.31 17.75
C ASP A 27 11.50 11.98 17.06
N ALA A 28 10.27 11.46 17.18
CA ALA A 28 9.86 10.24 16.50
C ALA A 28 9.94 10.38 14.97
N VAL A 29 9.38 11.46 14.42
CA VAL A 29 9.42 11.74 12.97
C VAL A 29 10.85 11.97 12.49
N LYS A 30 11.66 12.74 13.23
CA LYS A 30 13.07 12.94 12.88
C LYS A 30 13.85 11.63 12.86
N THR A 31 13.60 10.74 13.83
CA THR A 31 14.23 9.42 13.88
C THR A 31 13.80 8.58 12.67
N LEU A 32 12.51 8.56 12.35
CA LEU A 32 11.97 7.89 11.17
C LEU A 32 12.60 8.42 9.88
N GLU A 33 12.66 9.74 9.70
CA GLU A 33 13.27 10.38 8.53
C GLU A 33 14.76 10.01 8.37
N ASN A 34 15.51 9.94 9.47
CA ASN A 34 16.90 9.50 9.45
C ASN A 34 17.04 8.04 8.97
N ILE A 35 16.21 7.13 9.50
CA ILE A 35 16.18 5.73 9.08
C ILE A 35 15.83 5.63 7.59
N LEU A 36 14.77 6.32 7.15
CA LEU A 36 14.35 6.32 5.75
C LEU A 36 15.41 6.93 4.81
N CYS A 37 16.11 7.97 5.25
CA CYS A 37 17.22 8.57 4.52
C CYS A 37 18.38 7.57 4.36
N ALA A 38 18.71 6.82 5.41
CA ALA A 38 19.73 5.77 5.36
C ALA A 38 19.29 4.61 4.44
N MET A 39 18.04 4.15 4.56
CA MET A 39 17.48 3.12 3.67
C MET A 39 17.53 3.54 2.20
N LYS A 40 17.20 4.80 1.89
CA LYS A 40 17.29 5.34 0.52
C LYS A 40 18.73 5.35 0.00
N LYS A 41 19.67 5.88 0.78
CA LYS A 41 21.09 5.89 0.42
C LYS A 41 21.64 4.48 0.17
N SER A 42 21.23 3.53 1.00
CA SER A 42 21.57 2.12 0.85
C SER A 42 20.98 1.54 -0.45
N SER A 43 19.76 1.91 -0.84
CA SER A 43 19.20 1.49 -2.14
C SER A 43 19.94 2.13 -3.34
N ASP A 44 20.32 3.41 -3.24
CA ASP A 44 20.99 4.15 -4.31
C ASP A 44 22.44 3.67 -4.55
N CYS A 45 23.09 3.03 -3.57
CA CYS A 45 24.46 2.54 -3.69
C CYS A 45 24.59 1.15 -4.34
N VAL A 46 23.47 0.50 -4.68
CA VAL A 46 23.46 -0.82 -5.34
C VAL A 46 23.81 -0.67 -6.82
N GLY A 47 25.06 -1.02 -7.17
CA GLY A 47 25.56 -1.01 -8.54
C GLY A 47 25.63 -2.40 -9.20
N LYS A 48 25.81 -2.43 -10.54
CA LYS A 48 25.97 -3.67 -11.34
C LYS A 48 27.22 -4.51 -11.01
N HIS A 49 28.10 -4.05 -10.11
CA HIS A 49 29.37 -4.69 -9.76
C HIS A 49 29.59 -4.78 -8.23
N MET A 50 28.66 -5.38 -7.49
CA MET A 50 28.88 -5.72 -6.07
C MET A 50 29.51 -7.10 -5.91
N THR A 51 30.58 -7.18 -5.13
CA THR A 51 31.13 -8.47 -4.67
C THR A 51 30.19 -9.12 -3.65
N ASP A 52 30.33 -10.41 -3.40
CA ASP A 52 29.47 -11.10 -2.43
C ASP A 52 29.68 -10.59 -1.00
N ALA A 53 30.90 -10.18 -0.64
CA ALA A 53 31.18 -9.51 0.63
C ALA A 53 30.44 -8.17 0.74
N MET A 54 30.43 -7.36 -0.33
CA MET A 54 29.70 -6.09 -0.36
C MET A 54 28.18 -6.32 -0.26
N LYS A 55 27.65 -7.36 -0.91
CA LYS A 55 26.23 -7.72 -0.77
C LYS A 55 25.88 -8.14 0.65
N ALA A 56 26.75 -8.92 1.30
CA ALA A 56 26.55 -9.34 2.68
C ALA A 56 26.57 -8.15 3.64
N GLU A 57 27.49 -7.20 3.45
CA GLU A 57 27.52 -5.94 4.19
C GLU A 57 26.22 -5.14 4.00
N TRP A 58 25.80 -4.98 2.74
CA TRP A 58 24.58 -4.25 2.39
C TRP A 58 23.32 -4.87 3.01
N TRP A 59 23.18 -6.20 2.99
CA TRP A 59 22.07 -6.86 3.65
C TRP A 59 22.10 -6.66 5.16
N ARG A 60 23.29 -6.72 5.78
CA ARG A 60 23.44 -6.47 7.22
C ARG A 60 23.04 -5.05 7.60
N GLU A 61 23.44 -4.05 6.82
CA GLU A 61 23.02 -2.66 7.03
C GLU A 61 21.50 -2.52 6.98
N ARG A 62 20.83 -3.18 6.03
CA ARG A 62 19.37 -3.15 5.92
C ARG A 62 18.66 -3.87 7.06
N GLU A 63 19.19 -5.00 7.52
CA GLU A 63 18.67 -5.70 8.71
C GLU A 63 18.80 -4.83 9.98
N LEU A 64 19.89 -4.07 10.10
CA LEU A 64 20.06 -3.09 11.19
C LEU A 64 19.03 -1.97 11.10
N LEU A 65 18.84 -1.37 9.92
CA LEU A 65 17.84 -0.32 9.71
C LEU A 65 16.40 -0.80 9.95
N ASP A 66 16.08 -2.04 9.58
CA ASP A 66 14.80 -2.69 9.88
C ASP A 66 14.60 -2.86 11.39
N SER A 67 15.64 -3.32 12.10
CA SER A 67 15.64 -3.43 13.55
C SER A 67 15.48 -2.07 14.24
N GLU A 68 16.13 -1.02 13.73
CA GLU A 68 15.96 0.36 14.24
C GLU A 68 14.54 0.87 14.04
N LEU A 69 13.93 0.62 12.87
CA LEU A 69 12.54 0.96 12.60
C LEU A 69 11.62 0.23 13.57
N LYS A 70 11.81 -1.08 13.78
CA LYS A 70 11.06 -1.87 14.75
C LYS A 70 11.18 -1.30 16.16
N HIS A 71 12.39 -0.93 16.60
CA HIS A 71 12.60 -0.31 17.91
C HIS A 71 11.87 1.04 18.03
N LEU A 72 11.90 1.87 16.99
CA LEU A 72 11.17 3.13 16.97
C LEU A 72 9.67 2.91 17.09
N LEU A 73 9.09 1.96 16.33
CA LEU A 73 7.67 1.64 16.38
C LEU A 73 7.25 1.10 17.75
N ASN A 74 8.06 0.22 18.35
CA ASN A 74 7.82 -0.27 19.70
C ASN A 74 7.84 0.87 20.74
N ARG A 75 8.77 1.82 20.60
CA ARG A 75 8.79 3.01 21.47
C ARG A 75 7.57 3.89 21.28
N ILE A 76 7.16 4.14 20.03
CA ILE A 76 5.92 4.88 19.73
C ILE A 76 4.73 4.17 20.39
N GLU A 77 4.63 2.85 20.22
CA GLU A 77 3.56 2.06 20.82
C GLU A 77 3.54 2.15 22.35
N CYS A 78 4.67 1.86 22.99
CA CYS A 78 4.78 1.87 24.45
C CYS A 78 4.57 3.27 25.04
N GLU A 79 5.12 4.33 24.44
CA GLU A 79 5.10 5.68 25.05
C GLU A 79 3.83 6.47 24.74
N TRP A 80 3.24 6.30 23.56
CA TRP A 80 2.05 7.06 23.17
C TRP A 80 0.74 6.35 23.54
N PHE A 81 0.77 5.03 23.67
CA PHE A 81 -0.42 4.21 23.98
C PHE A 81 -0.36 3.53 25.35
N GLN A 82 0.58 3.93 26.20
CA GLN A 82 0.86 3.38 27.54
C GLN A 82 -0.40 3.17 28.42
N GLU A 83 -1.35 4.10 28.37
CA GLU A 83 -2.63 4.03 29.10
C GLU A 83 -3.84 3.75 28.20
N SER A 84 -3.60 3.56 26.90
CA SER A 84 -4.65 3.48 25.89
C SER A 84 -4.98 2.04 25.52
N LYS A 85 -6.21 1.63 25.82
CA LYS A 85 -6.78 0.37 25.32
C LYS A 85 -7.29 0.46 23.88
N LEU A 86 -6.91 1.50 23.13
CA LEU A 86 -7.44 1.81 21.79
C LEU A 86 -7.36 0.61 20.85
N PHE A 87 -6.16 0.05 20.73
CA PHE A 87 -5.88 -1.04 19.83
C PHE A 87 -6.26 -2.40 20.44
N GLU A 88 -6.27 -2.52 21.77
CA GLU A 88 -6.70 -3.73 22.48
C GLU A 88 -8.21 -3.98 22.35
N THR A 89 -9.03 -2.94 22.53
CA THR A 89 -10.51 -3.04 22.47
C THR A 89 -11.03 -3.39 21.08
N SER A 90 -10.22 -3.18 20.05
CA SER A 90 -10.55 -3.42 18.63
C SER A 90 -9.79 -4.62 18.04
N ARG A 91 -9.18 -5.49 18.87
CA ARG A 91 -8.25 -6.54 18.42
C ARG A 91 -8.85 -7.54 17.41
N HIS A 92 -10.16 -7.72 17.41
CA HIS A 92 -10.87 -8.67 16.55
C HIS A 92 -11.67 -8.02 15.42
N VAL A 93 -11.50 -6.71 15.18
CA VAL A 93 -12.22 -5.98 14.12
C VAL A 93 -11.26 -5.24 13.20
N ASN A 94 -11.69 -5.03 11.97
CA ASN A 94 -10.99 -4.17 11.02
C ASN A 94 -11.04 -2.72 11.49
N VAL A 95 -9.93 -1.99 11.37
CA VAL A 95 -9.81 -0.62 11.86
C VAL A 95 -9.60 0.35 10.70
N MET A 96 -10.39 1.42 10.70
CA MET A 96 -10.20 2.56 9.80
C MET A 96 -9.63 3.76 10.57
N LEU A 97 -8.44 4.21 10.18
CA LEU A 97 -7.72 5.32 10.81
C LEU A 97 -8.00 6.63 10.07
N TYR A 98 -8.64 7.59 10.75
CA TYR A 98 -8.73 8.96 10.28
C TYR A 98 -7.60 9.77 10.89
N LEU A 99 -6.61 10.09 10.07
CA LEU A 99 -5.36 10.70 10.51
C LEU A 99 -5.34 12.19 10.18
N ASP A 100 -4.70 12.97 11.06
CA ASP A 100 -4.28 14.31 10.71
C ASP A 100 -3.20 14.24 9.61
N ALA A 101 -3.11 15.31 8.81
CA ALA A 101 -2.11 15.52 7.78
C ALA A 101 -0.68 15.12 8.23
N LEU A 102 -0.30 15.52 9.43
CA LEU A 102 1.02 15.27 10.02
C LEU A 102 1.26 13.79 10.38
N LEU A 103 0.21 13.02 10.63
CA LEU A 103 0.31 11.64 11.11
C LEU A 103 0.42 10.61 9.98
N HIS A 104 0.25 11.02 8.72
CA HIS A 104 0.34 10.11 7.58
C HIS A 104 1.75 9.54 7.32
N CYS A 105 2.82 10.16 7.85
CA CYS A 105 4.17 9.62 7.65
C CYS A 105 4.46 8.39 8.52
N ILE A 106 3.71 8.18 9.61
CA ILE A 106 3.92 7.06 10.53
C ILE A 106 3.23 5.80 9.96
N PRO A 107 3.91 4.63 9.95
CA PRO A 107 3.31 3.37 9.52
C PRO A 107 2.52 2.72 10.65
N TRP A 108 1.37 3.31 11.00
CA TRP A 108 0.49 2.83 12.08
C TRP A 108 0.09 1.36 11.94
N GLU A 109 -0.02 0.90 10.68
CA GLU A 109 -0.33 -0.47 10.31
C GLU A 109 0.75 -1.46 10.75
N SER A 110 1.99 -0.98 10.97
CA SER A 110 3.15 -1.79 11.36
C SER A 110 3.47 -1.77 12.85
N LEU A 111 2.63 -1.12 13.68
CA LEU A 111 2.72 -1.25 15.13
C LEU A 111 2.43 -2.71 15.54
N GLU A 112 3.08 -3.22 16.60
CA GLU A 112 2.98 -4.61 17.02
C GLU A 112 1.53 -4.99 17.36
N CYS A 113 0.81 -4.09 18.03
CA CYS A 113 -0.62 -4.26 18.30
C CYS A 113 -1.51 -4.38 17.05
N ASN A 114 -0.98 -4.11 15.85
CA ASN A 114 -1.74 -4.01 14.61
C ASN A 114 -1.40 -5.09 13.57
N VAL A 115 -0.31 -5.84 13.74
CA VAL A 115 0.20 -6.80 12.74
C VAL A 115 -0.81 -7.91 12.39
N SER A 116 -1.70 -8.28 13.31
CA SER A 116 -2.64 -9.40 13.13
C SER A 116 -4.01 -9.01 12.56
N ARG A 117 -4.20 -7.78 12.04
CA ARG A 117 -5.51 -7.31 11.56
C ARG A 117 -5.41 -6.41 10.34
N ALA A 118 -6.52 -6.25 9.63
CA ALA A 118 -6.62 -5.28 8.54
C ALA A 118 -6.79 -3.86 9.10
N ILE A 119 -5.86 -2.99 8.72
CA ILE A 119 -5.91 -1.56 9.01
C ILE A 119 -5.88 -0.80 7.70
N VAL A 120 -6.80 0.15 7.58
CA VAL A 120 -6.87 1.05 6.42
C VAL A 120 -6.90 2.49 6.89
N ARG A 121 -6.39 3.39 6.05
CA ARG A 121 -6.48 4.83 6.28
C ARG A 121 -7.78 5.33 5.67
N GLY A 122 -8.64 5.88 6.51
CA GLY A 122 -9.88 6.51 6.10
C GLY A 122 -9.62 7.92 5.56
N PHE A 123 -10.21 8.21 4.42
CA PHE A 123 -10.41 9.58 3.95
C PHE A 123 -11.90 9.89 4.12
N LYS A 124 -12.27 10.96 4.83
CA LYS A 124 -13.67 11.38 4.90
C LYS A 124 -14.00 12.11 3.60
N PRO A 125 -14.77 11.52 2.67
CA PRO A 125 -15.31 12.31 1.57
C PRO A 125 -16.44 13.20 2.13
N ASN A 126 -16.72 14.30 1.44
CA ASN A 126 -17.96 15.03 1.66
C ASN A 126 -19.13 14.17 1.14
N GLY A 127 -19.68 13.26 1.97
CA GLY A 127 -20.88 12.47 1.64
C GLY A 127 -20.93 11.07 2.26
N ASN A 128 -22.13 10.48 2.27
CA ASN A 128 -22.37 9.07 2.59
C ASN A 128 -21.93 8.19 1.40
N ALA A 129 -20.64 7.91 1.28
CA ALA A 129 -20.16 6.92 0.33
C ALA A 129 -20.09 5.56 1.03
N ASP A 130 -20.72 4.56 0.43
CA ASP A 130 -20.52 3.16 0.80
C ASP A 130 -19.03 2.83 0.69
N ALA A 131 -18.45 2.37 1.80
CA ALA A 131 -17.00 2.26 1.98
C ALA A 131 -16.46 0.87 1.57
N CYS A 132 -17.34 -0.09 1.35
CA CYS A 132 -16.99 -1.42 0.88
C CYS A 132 -16.98 -1.47 -0.66
N VAL A 133 -16.02 -2.17 -1.23
CA VAL A 133 -16.00 -2.44 -2.67
C VAL A 133 -15.59 -3.89 -2.91
N ASP A 134 -16.42 -4.59 -3.67
CA ASP A 134 -16.11 -5.91 -4.21
C ASP A 134 -15.82 -5.75 -5.70
N VAL A 135 -14.59 -6.08 -6.10
CA VAL A 135 -14.17 -6.06 -7.50
C VAL A 135 -13.62 -7.43 -7.88
N GLU A 136 -14.20 -7.99 -8.93
CA GLU A 136 -13.72 -9.19 -9.58
C GLU A 136 -12.59 -8.83 -10.55
N GLY A 137 -11.60 -9.71 -10.68
CA GLY A 137 -10.48 -9.57 -11.60
C GLY A 137 -10.86 -9.77 -13.08
N ASP A 138 -12.10 -10.14 -13.41
CA ASP A 138 -12.53 -10.47 -14.78
C ASP A 138 -12.93 -9.21 -15.55
N GLY A 139 -12.24 -8.92 -16.66
CA GLY A 139 -12.55 -7.85 -17.63
C GLY A 139 -12.40 -6.43 -17.10
N ASN A 140 -12.06 -6.28 -15.82
CA ASN A 140 -12.16 -5.04 -15.06
C ASN A 140 -10.80 -4.44 -14.69
N VAL A 141 -9.70 -5.07 -15.10
CA VAL A 141 -8.35 -4.70 -14.68
C VAL A 141 -7.54 -4.15 -15.86
N VAL A 142 -7.01 -2.94 -15.67
CA VAL A 142 -5.93 -2.41 -16.48
C VAL A 142 -4.63 -2.48 -15.68
N TYR A 143 -3.54 -2.92 -16.31
CA TYR A 143 -2.23 -2.92 -15.69
C TYR A 143 -1.19 -2.17 -16.52
N VAL A 144 -0.24 -1.55 -15.82
CA VAL A 144 0.91 -0.85 -16.38
C VAL A 144 2.16 -1.45 -15.77
N LEU A 145 3.04 -2.01 -16.58
CA LEU A 145 4.22 -2.74 -16.13
C LEU A 145 5.49 -2.18 -16.78
N ASN A 146 6.43 -1.72 -15.95
CA ASN A 146 7.71 -1.18 -16.39
C ASN A 146 7.59 -0.11 -17.49
N PRO A 147 6.76 0.94 -17.31
CA PRO A 147 6.49 1.87 -18.40
C PRO A 147 7.72 2.71 -18.79
N SER A 148 8.72 2.83 -17.90
CA SER A 148 10.00 3.51 -18.18
C SER A 148 11.06 2.58 -18.81
N GLY A 149 10.80 1.28 -18.90
CA GLY A 149 11.70 0.30 -19.51
C GLY A 149 12.88 -0.15 -18.65
N ASP A 150 13.15 0.48 -17.50
CA ASP A 150 14.34 0.24 -16.67
C ASP A 150 14.14 -0.81 -15.56
N LEU A 151 12.90 -1.16 -15.21
CA LEU A 151 12.55 -2.21 -14.23
C LEU A 151 12.50 -3.61 -14.87
N VAL A 152 13.61 -4.00 -15.50
CA VAL A 152 13.72 -5.25 -16.28
C VAL A 152 13.43 -6.51 -15.45
N SER A 153 13.85 -6.54 -14.18
CA SER A 153 13.61 -7.68 -13.29
C SER A 153 12.13 -7.83 -12.92
N THR A 154 11.46 -6.72 -12.62
CA THR A 154 10.03 -6.68 -12.31
C THR A 154 9.21 -7.07 -13.53
N GLN A 155 9.55 -6.56 -14.71
CA GLN A 155 8.90 -6.96 -15.96
C GLN A 155 9.03 -8.47 -16.19
N LYS A 156 10.26 -9.01 -16.12
CA LYS A 156 10.51 -10.44 -16.32
C LYS A 156 9.70 -11.31 -15.34
N ARG A 157 9.47 -10.83 -14.12
CA ARG A 157 8.72 -11.55 -13.09
C ARG A 157 7.22 -11.61 -13.41
N PHE A 158 6.61 -10.49 -13.81
CA PHE A 158 5.15 -10.38 -13.92
C PHE A 158 4.59 -10.54 -15.32
N GLU A 159 5.36 -10.21 -16.36
CA GLU A 159 4.85 -10.12 -17.73
C GLU A 159 4.17 -11.42 -18.19
N LYS A 160 4.81 -12.58 -17.96
CA LYS A 160 4.24 -13.88 -18.35
C LYS A 160 2.85 -14.10 -17.74
N GLU A 161 2.71 -13.79 -16.45
CA GLU A 161 1.45 -13.99 -15.74
C GLU A 161 0.40 -12.96 -16.14
N PHE A 162 0.78 -11.70 -16.32
CA PHE A 162 -0.14 -10.66 -16.75
C PHE A 162 -0.67 -10.93 -18.17
N ARG A 163 0.19 -11.33 -19.11
CA ARG A 163 -0.24 -11.76 -20.46
C ARG A 163 -1.16 -12.97 -20.42
N ARG A 164 -0.96 -13.90 -19.49
CA ARG A 164 -1.90 -15.01 -19.25
C ARG A 164 -3.27 -14.49 -18.78
N LEU A 165 -3.28 -13.52 -17.87
CA LEU A 165 -4.50 -12.88 -17.38
C LEU A 165 -5.21 -12.03 -18.45
N GLU A 166 -4.49 -11.44 -19.40
CA GLU A 166 -5.11 -10.82 -20.59
C GLU A 166 -5.96 -11.84 -21.34
N SER A 167 -5.41 -13.03 -21.58
CA SER A 167 -6.09 -14.09 -22.33
C SER A 167 -7.24 -14.74 -21.57
N VAL A 168 -7.07 -14.99 -20.27
CA VAL A 168 -8.02 -15.78 -19.47
C VAL A 168 -9.07 -14.91 -18.78
N LYS A 169 -8.67 -13.72 -18.34
CA LYS A 169 -9.45 -12.81 -17.51
C LYS A 169 -9.77 -11.51 -18.23
N GLY A 170 -9.33 -11.30 -19.47
CA GLY A 170 -9.62 -10.07 -20.21
C GLY A 170 -8.95 -8.81 -19.66
N TRP A 171 -7.81 -8.96 -18.96
CA TRP A 171 -7.03 -7.80 -18.53
C TRP A 171 -6.54 -6.99 -19.73
N LYS A 172 -6.36 -5.68 -19.55
CA LYS A 172 -5.73 -4.80 -20.53
C LYS A 172 -4.35 -4.37 -20.02
N GLY A 173 -3.30 -4.63 -20.81
CA GLY A 173 -1.93 -4.39 -20.39
C GLY A 173 -1.19 -3.35 -21.21
N PHE A 174 -0.36 -2.59 -20.51
CA PHE A 174 0.67 -1.76 -21.11
C PHE A 174 2.02 -2.13 -20.51
N VAL A 175 2.96 -2.60 -21.34
CA VAL A 175 4.25 -3.13 -20.89
C VAL A 175 5.39 -2.38 -21.58
N GLY A 176 6.41 -1.97 -20.82
CA GLY A 176 7.54 -1.26 -21.40
C GLY A 176 7.14 0.11 -21.97
N ASP A 177 7.86 0.54 -23.01
CA ASP A 177 7.61 1.81 -23.72
C ASP A 177 6.41 1.74 -24.69
N GLU A 178 5.59 0.69 -24.63
CA GLU A 178 4.35 0.60 -25.40
C GLU A 178 3.23 1.50 -24.82
N CYS A 179 3.44 2.10 -23.65
CA CYS A 179 2.51 3.00 -22.99
C CYS A 179 2.28 4.31 -23.75
N ARG A 180 1.30 4.36 -24.65
CA ARG A 180 0.77 5.66 -25.12
C ARG A 180 -0.20 6.23 -24.08
N ALA A 181 0.14 7.39 -23.53
CA ALA A 181 -0.62 8.02 -22.44
C ALA A 181 -2.14 8.11 -22.73
N HIS A 182 -2.54 8.51 -23.94
CA HIS A 182 -3.97 8.63 -24.29
C HIS A 182 -4.70 7.28 -24.33
N GLU A 183 -4.04 6.22 -24.79
CA GLU A 183 -4.64 4.87 -24.83
C GLU A 183 -4.81 4.33 -23.40
N LEU A 184 -3.83 4.59 -22.53
CA LEU A 184 -3.92 4.28 -21.10
C LEU A 184 -5.10 4.99 -20.44
N TRP A 185 -5.30 6.28 -20.71
CA TRP A 185 -6.39 7.05 -20.08
C TRP A 185 -7.77 6.46 -20.42
N ASN A 186 -7.99 6.11 -21.69
CA ASN A 186 -9.23 5.46 -22.11
C ASN A 186 -9.44 4.11 -21.38
N CYS A 187 -8.39 3.29 -21.27
CA CYS A 187 -8.49 2.01 -20.58
C CYS A 187 -8.76 2.18 -19.08
N VAL A 188 -8.19 3.22 -18.46
CA VAL A 188 -8.44 3.56 -17.05
C VAL A 188 -9.89 4.00 -16.82
N GLU A 189 -10.52 4.75 -17.73
CA GLU A 189 -11.94 5.14 -17.64
C GLU A 189 -12.93 3.96 -17.78
N GLU A 190 -12.48 2.88 -18.42
CA GLU A 190 -13.27 1.67 -18.68
C GLU A 190 -13.07 0.57 -17.64
N SER A 191 -12.02 0.68 -16.82
CA SER A 191 -11.62 -0.36 -15.86
C SER A 191 -12.05 -0.02 -14.43
N ARG A 192 -12.33 -1.04 -13.62
CA ARG A 192 -12.63 -0.87 -12.18
C ARG A 192 -11.38 -0.97 -11.31
N VAL A 193 -10.32 -1.63 -11.81
CA VAL A 193 -9.03 -1.76 -11.11
C VAL A 193 -7.89 -1.26 -11.99
N LEU A 194 -7.00 -0.47 -11.39
CA LEU A 194 -5.70 -0.11 -11.97
C LEU A 194 -4.57 -0.75 -11.16
N LEU A 195 -3.73 -1.55 -11.81
CA LEU A 195 -2.47 -2.05 -11.25
C LEU A 195 -1.28 -1.36 -11.93
N TYR A 196 -0.54 -0.57 -11.18
CA TYR A 196 0.66 0.12 -11.65
C TYR A 196 1.90 -0.49 -11.01
N CYS A 197 2.81 -1.03 -11.83
CA CYS A 197 4.13 -1.53 -11.42
C CYS A 197 5.20 -0.70 -12.13
N GLY A 198 5.71 0.32 -11.44
CA GLY A 198 6.60 1.32 -12.03
C GLY A 198 7.17 2.28 -10.99
N HIS A 199 7.79 3.37 -11.46
CA HIS A 199 8.36 4.39 -10.58
C HIS A 199 7.30 5.30 -9.98
N GLY A 200 7.46 5.63 -8.71
CA GLY A 200 6.59 6.61 -8.06
C GLY A 200 5.13 6.16 -8.05
N SER A 201 4.24 7.13 -8.23
CA SER A 201 2.80 6.96 -8.29
C SER A 201 2.23 6.91 -9.71
N GLY A 202 3.10 6.79 -10.74
CA GLY A 202 2.69 6.84 -12.13
C GLY A 202 2.32 8.24 -12.65
N GLU A 203 2.69 9.32 -11.95
CA GLU A 203 2.29 10.69 -12.33
C GLU A 203 2.76 11.10 -13.74
N MET A 204 3.87 10.51 -14.22
CA MET A 204 4.39 10.76 -15.57
C MET A 204 3.41 10.30 -16.66
N TRP A 205 2.64 9.25 -16.38
CA TRP A 205 1.72 8.61 -17.32
C TRP A 205 0.28 9.04 -17.09
N LEU A 206 -0.08 9.27 -15.83
CA LEU A 206 -1.41 9.71 -15.41
C LEU A 206 -1.28 10.86 -14.40
N PRO A 207 -0.92 12.08 -14.86
CA PRO A 207 -0.72 13.23 -13.99
C PRO A 207 -2.03 13.69 -13.36
N MET A 208 -1.96 14.42 -12.24
CA MET A 208 -3.16 14.96 -11.56
C MET A 208 -4.11 15.71 -12.49
N LYS A 209 -3.58 16.47 -13.46
CA LYS A 209 -4.39 17.20 -14.45
C LYS A 209 -5.15 16.27 -15.40
N ALA A 210 -4.61 15.09 -15.69
CA ALA A 210 -5.28 14.08 -16.50
C ALA A 210 -6.34 13.35 -15.67
N LEU A 211 -5.99 12.94 -14.43
CA LEU A 211 -6.93 12.33 -13.49
C LEU A 211 -8.22 13.15 -13.36
N LYS A 212 -8.11 14.46 -13.15
CA LYS A 212 -9.27 15.37 -13.02
C LYS A 212 -10.17 15.46 -14.26
N LYS A 213 -9.67 15.05 -15.43
CA LYS A 213 -10.40 15.08 -16.69
C LYS A 213 -11.07 13.75 -17.01
N LEU A 214 -10.72 12.68 -16.29
CA LEU A 214 -11.31 11.37 -16.52
C LEU A 214 -12.80 11.42 -16.14
N LYS A 215 -13.64 10.85 -17.00
CA LYS A 215 -15.09 10.71 -16.77
C LYS A 215 -15.40 9.73 -15.65
N ARG A 216 -14.55 8.72 -15.51
CA ARG A 216 -14.59 7.70 -14.46
C ARG A 216 -13.17 7.37 -14.02
N ILE A 217 -13.06 7.00 -12.76
CA ILE A 217 -11.82 6.52 -12.16
C ILE A 217 -11.99 5.09 -11.66
N PRO A 218 -10.90 4.31 -11.61
CA PRO A 218 -10.94 2.97 -11.03
C PRO A 218 -11.42 3.01 -9.58
N GLU A 219 -12.20 2.02 -9.20
CA GLU A 219 -12.67 1.81 -7.84
C GLU A 219 -11.52 1.38 -6.91
N VAL A 220 -10.58 0.59 -7.43
CA VAL A 220 -9.38 0.14 -6.71
C VAL A 220 -8.13 0.49 -7.50
N VAL A 221 -7.14 1.08 -6.83
CA VAL A 221 -5.87 1.45 -7.44
C VAL A 221 -4.71 0.83 -6.64
N LEU A 222 -3.83 0.11 -7.31
CA LEU A 222 -2.64 -0.51 -6.73
C LEU A 222 -1.39 0.18 -7.31
N LEU A 223 -0.77 1.07 -6.56
CA LEU A 223 0.41 1.82 -6.96
C LEU A 223 1.69 1.15 -6.42
N MET A 224 2.14 0.11 -7.10
CA MET A 224 3.34 -0.65 -6.78
C MET A 224 4.60 0.07 -7.28
N GLY A 225 4.89 1.22 -6.65
CA GLY A 225 6.10 2.01 -6.91
C GLY A 225 6.63 2.69 -5.65
N CYS A 226 7.91 3.06 -5.69
CA CYS A 226 8.61 3.73 -4.58
C CYS A 226 7.94 5.06 -4.21
N SER A 227 7.69 5.30 -2.93
CA SER A 227 7.08 6.54 -2.43
C SER A 227 5.76 6.90 -3.12
N SER A 228 5.03 5.93 -3.70
CA SER A 228 3.77 6.16 -4.41
C SER A 228 2.66 6.73 -3.51
N GLY A 229 2.76 6.45 -2.20
CA GLY A 229 1.89 6.87 -1.12
C GLY A 229 2.29 8.19 -0.47
N LYS A 230 3.42 8.78 -0.87
CA LYS A 230 3.96 9.98 -0.24
C LYS A 230 3.05 11.17 -0.49
N LEU A 231 2.67 11.85 0.59
CA LEU A 231 1.88 13.08 0.54
C LEU A 231 2.76 14.29 0.79
N THR A 232 2.49 15.37 0.06
CA THR A 232 3.14 16.67 0.24
C THR A 232 2.26 17.55 1.11
N LEU A 233 2.80 17.95 2.25
CA LEU A 233 2.18 18.94 3.13
C LEU A 233 2.34 20.34 2.55
N ARG A 234 1.27 21.14 2.59
CA ARG A 234 1.29 22.54 2.14
C ARG A 234 0.78 23.45 3.25
N GLY A 235 1.58 23.60 4.31
CA GLY A 235 1.17 24.37 5.49
C GLY A 235 -0.12 23.80 6.09
N GLU A 236 -1.15 24.64 6.20
CA GLU A 236 -2.47 24.28 6.76
C GLU A 236 -3.43 23.63 5.74
N PHE A 237 -3.02 23.50 4.47
CA PHE A 237 -3.87 22.88 3.45
C PHE A 237 -3.83 21.35 3.51
N THR A 238 -4.91 20.72 3.03
CA THR A 238 -5.00 19.26 2.87
C THR A 238 -3.77 18.70 2.14
N PRO A 239 -3.17 17.60 2.64
CA PRO A 239 -2.04 16.96 1.97
C PRO A 239 -2.36 16.64 0.51
N CYS A 240 -1.38 16.83 -0.37
CA CYS A 240 -1.53 16.64 -1.81
C CYS A 240 -0.67 15.46 -2.28
N GLY A 241 -1.21 14.61 -3.13
CA GLY A 241 -0.50 13.49 -3.76
C GLY A 241 -1.43 12.70 -4.66
N ILE A 242 -0.87 11.88 -5.56
CA ILE A 242 -1.65 11.06 -6.49
C ILE A 242 -2.66 10.13 -5.77
N PRO A 243 -2.32 9.42 -4.68
CA PRO A 243 -3.30 8.62 -3.94
C PRO A 243 -4.49 9.44 -3.46
N MET A 244 -4.22 10.65 -2.96
CA MET A 244 -5.25 11.56 -2.48
C MET A 244 -6.13 12.07 -3.63
N GLU A 245 -5.55 12.32 -4.80
CA GLU A 245 -6.29 12.75 -5.98
C GLU A 245 -7.28 11.67 -6.45
N TYR A 246 -6.90 10.39 -6.42
CA TYR A 246 -7.85 9.29 -6.67
C TYR A 246 -8.98 9.28 -5.65
N LEU A 247 -8.66 9.32 -4.35
CA LEU A 247 -9.65 9.24 -3.26
C LEU A 247 -10.59 10.46 -3.18
N GLN A 248 -10.15 11.63 -3.64
CA GLN A 248 -10.96 12.85 -3.68
C GLN A 248 -11.98 12.85 -4.82
N GLN A 249 -11.74 12.07 -5.86
CA GLN A 249 -12.63 11.97 -6.99
C GLN A 249 -13.73 10.93 -6.71
N ASN A 250 -14.92 11.16 -7.25
CA ASN A 250 -16.04 10.25 -7.07
C ASN A 250 -15.79 8.95 -7.84
N GLY A 251 -15.63 7.84 -7.11
CA GLY A 251 -15.55 6.50 -7.69
C GLY A 251 -14.48 5.62 -7.03
N CYS A 252 -13.30 6.16 -6.74
CA CYS A 252 -12.26 5.39 -6.07
C CYS A 252 -12.63 5.13 -4.61
N LYS A 253 -12.51 3.87 -4.22
CA LYS A 253 -12.83 3.36 -2.89
C LYS A 253 -11.57 2.98 -2.12
N SER A 254 -10.51 2.57 -2.83
CA SER A 254 -9.28 2.14 -2.20
C SER A 254 -8.06 2.42 -3.07
N VAL A 255 -6.98 2.86 -2.42
CA VAL A 255 -5.65 3.00 -3.02
C VAL A 255 -4.64 2.28 -2.15
N VAL A 256 -3.86 1.38 -2.73
CA VAL A 256 -2.69 0.75 -2.10
C VAL A 256 -1.44 1.43 -2.63
N ALA A 257 -0.56 1.87 -1.73
CA ALA A 257 0.62 2.64 -2.09
C ALA A 257 1.72 2.52 -1.02
N ASN A 258 2.96 2.83 -1.37
CA ASN A 258 4.11 2.78 -0.47
C ASN A 258 4.43 4.16 0.10
N LEU A 259 4.55 4.27 1.42
CA LEU A 259 4.83 5.54 2.09
C LEU A 259 6.23 6.11 1.76
N TRP A 260 7.18 5.23 1.45
CA TRP A 260 8.58 5.58 1.17
C TRP A 260 9.18 4.67 0.08
N ASP A 261 10.47 4.83 -0.19
CA ASP A 261 11.19 4.08 -1.23
C ASP A 261 11.39 2.62 -0.80
N VAL A 262 11.05 1.70 -1.70
CA VAL A 262 11.13 0.25 -1.48
C VAL A 262 12.07 -0.38 -2.50
N THR A 263 12.61 -1.58 -2.23
CA THR A 263 13.42 -2.28 -3.23
C THR A 263 12.53 -3.07 -4.17
N ASP A 264 12.93 -3.18 -5.44
CA ASP A 264 12.20 -3.94 -6.46
C ASP A 264 11.88 -5.36 -6.00
N LYS A 265 12.82 -6.04 -5.32
CA LYS A 265 12.62 -7.43 -4.89
C LYS A 265 11.54 -7.57 -3.82
N ASP A 266 11.49 -6.66 -2.87
CA ASP A 266 10.55 -6.71 -1.74
C ASP A 266 9.14 -6.34 -2.19
N ILE A 267 9.00 -5.27 -2.98
CA ILE A 267 7.71 -4.86 -3.52
C ILE A 267 7.16 -5.88 -4.52
N ASP A 268 8.03 -6.50 -5.32
CA ASP A 268 7.63 -7.58 -6.21
C ASP A 268 7.12 -8.78 -5.39
N ARG A 269 7.77 -9.13 -4.27
CA ARG A 269 7.31 -10.23 -3.40
C ARG A 269 5.93 -9.93 -2.80
N LEU A 270 5.74 -8.71 -2.29
CA LEU A 270 4.44 -8.25 -1.79
C LEU A 270 3.37 -8.33 -2.88
N THR A 271 3.68 -7.85 -4.08
CA THR A 271 2.77 -7.84 -5.24
C THR A 271 2.41 -9.26 -5.66
N THR A 272 3.37 -10.18 -5.74
CA THR A 272 3.11 -11.59 -6.02
C THR A 272 2.16 -12.21 -4.99
N THR A 273 2.43 -12.01 -3.70
CA THR A 273 1.58 -12.54 -2.63
C THR A 273 0.17 -11.97 -2.69
N LEU A 274 0.04 -10.65 -2.90
CA LEU A 274 -1.25 -9.97 -3.03
C LEU A 274 -2.08 -10.55 -4.18
N LEU A 275 -1.47 -10.68 -5.37
CA LEU A 275 -2.12 -11.22 -6.56
C LEU A 275 -2.53 -12.67 -6.38
N ASN A 276 -1.66 -13.51 -5.84
CA ASN A 276 -1.97 -14.93 -5.60
C ASN A 276 -3.17 -15.08 -4.66
N LEU A 277 -3.18 -14.32 -3.57
CA LEU A 277 -4.29 -14.36 -2.61
C LEU A 277 -5.58 -13.76 -3.21
N TRP A 278 -5.46 -12.79 -4.11
CA TRP A 278 -6.62 -12.23 -4.82
C TRP A 278 -7.22 -13.27 -5.77
N MET A 279 -6.41 -13.85 -6.64
CA MET A 279 -6.85 -14.86 -7.61
C MET A 279 -7.36 -16.13 -6.93
N ASN A 280 -6.71 -16.60 -5.86
CA ASN A 280 -7.16 -17.77 -5.11
C ASN A 280 -8.50 -17.54 -4.42
N ALA A 281 -8.73 -16.34 -3.89
CA ALA A 281 -10.01 -16.01 -3.27
C ALA A 281 -11.16 -16.03 -4.29
N GLU A 282 -10.91 -15.70 -5.56
CA GLU A 282 -11.93 -15.83 -6.63
C GLU A 282 -12.25 -17.31 -6.91
N ILE A 283 -11.23 -18.16 -6.96
CA ILE A 283 -11.40 -19.61 -7.18
C ILE A 283 -12.23 -20.22 -6.05
N SER A 284 -11.91 -19.91 -4.78
CA SER A 284 -12.66 -20.41 -3.63
C SER A 284 -14.13 -19.94 -3.61
N GLN A 285 -14.42 -18.77 -4.18
CA GLN A 285 -15.80 -18.26 -4.29
C GLN A 285 -16.57 -18.90 -5.44
N SER A 286 -15.91 -19.26 -6.55
CA SER A 286 -16.52 -20.00 -7.66
C SER A 286 -16.82 -21.47 -7.32
N GLY A 287 -16.16 -22.03 -6.29
CA GLY A 287 -16.26 -23.43 -5.88
C GLY A 287 -17.10 -23.72 -4.65
N ASN A 288 -17.57 -22.73 -3.88
CA ASN A 288 -18.35 -22.99 -2.66
C ASN A 288 -19.42 -21.93 -2.38
N CYS A 289 -20.67 -22.40 -2.22
CA CYS A 289 -21.81 -21.60 -1.80
C CYS A 289 -21.55 -20.91 -0.45
N ARG A 290 -21.99 -19.64 -0.35
CA ARG A 290 -22.23 -18.82 0.86
C ARG A 290 -21.76 -19.39 2.21
N GLY A 291 -20.77 -18.71 2.79
CA GLY A 291 -20.54 -18.66 4.24
C GLY A 291 -19.45 -19.60 4.72
N ASP A 292 -18.22 -19.09 4.88
CA ASP A 292 -17.64 -18.88 6.21
C ASP A 292 -16.27 -18.21 6.08
N ALA A 293 -15.94 -17.38 7.06
CA ALA A 293 -14.65 -16.71 7.16
C ALA A 293 -13.59 -17.76 7.53
N LEU A 294 -12.54 -17.88 6.71
CA LEU A 294 -11.39 -18.73 6.99
C LEU A 294 -10.68 -18.25 8.27
N SER A 295 -10.77 -19.05 9.33
CA SER A 295 -9.85 -19.00 10.47
C SER A 295 -8.49 -19.54 10.02
N VAL A 296 -7.42 -18.82 10.36
CA VAL A 296 -6.05 -19.32 10.23
C VAL A 296 -5.74 -20.05 11.52
N ASP A 297 -5.75 -21.39 11.48
CA ASP A 297 -5.34 -22.21 12.60
C ASP A 297 -3.81 -22.20 12.75
N GLU A 298 -3.41 -22.20 14.03
CA GLU A 298 -2.04 -22.17 14.54
C GLU A 298 -1.20 -23.32 13.96
N VAL A 299 -0.01 -22.98 13.44
CA VAL A 299 1.02 -23.97 13.12
C VAL A 299 1.57 -24.50 14.45
N GLY A 300 1.34 -25.79 14.67
CA GLY A 300 1.75 -26.54 15.85
C GLY A 300 3.26 -26.46 16.13
N ARG A 301 3.55 -26.37 17.43
CA ARG A 301 4.84 -26.76 18.02
C ARG A 301 4.90 -28.28 17.99
N ASP A 302 5.88 -28.83 17.29
CA ASP A 302 6.34 -30.20 17.54
C ASP A 302 7.57 -30.11 18.44
N ASP A 303 7.38 -30.57 19.69
CA ASP A 303 8.44 -30.97 20.59
C ASP A 303 8.92 -32.37 20.18
N SER A 304 10.23 -32.51 19.98
CA SER A 304 11.00 -33.76 20.07
C SER A 304 12.45 -33.43 20.39
#